data_AF-A0AAW2ZA66-F1
#
_entry.id   AF-A0AAW2ZA66-F1
#
_cell.length_a   1.000
_cell.length_b   1.000
_cell.length_c   1.000
_cell.angle_alpha   90.00
_cell.angle_beta   90.00
_cell.angle_gamma   90.00
#
_symmetry.space_group_name_H-M   'P 1'
#
loop_
_entity.id
_entity.type
_entity.pdbx_description
1 polymer ?
#
loop_
_entity_poly.entity_id
_entity_poly.type
_entity_poly.pdbx_seq_one_letter_code
_entity_poly.pdbx_strand_id
1 'polypeptide(L)'
;MGNTIGDATGIDFADIAGYQITHIVPGSPADKAGLSVYFDFIIELDDISVQVEERQFFLDYVSKSLEQSIRMKVFSTKTMTLRELIVTPSKQNGGKGLMGCGIRYETVQNAIENTWHVLSVASGSPAEKAGLQASSDFIIGCDQVIFEHSNQLQDILNQVDDAITLILYNLPSDTFRYAYVDLGGTKSMGIDIANGYLHQIPVNKQASPITRMINPNAAPLDVLDTSTHDISSLPPDIPELLYVSALVKDVSPSQLPMFDDLLTPKKNVQRTSSNNEFSDVPLDVKNDLIEDVPL
;
A
#
# COMPACT_ATOMS: atom_id res chain seq x y z
N MET A 1 -28.46 21.33 -5.39
CA MET A 1 -29.51 20.30 -5.25
C MET A 1 -28.84 18.98 -5.52
N GLY A 2 -28.52 18.24 -4.46
CA GLY A 2 -27.86 16.94 -4.55
C GLY A 2 -28.88 15.87 -4.89
N ASN A 3 -28.57 15.03 -5.87
CA ASN A 3 -29.31 13.78 -6.09
C ASN A 3 -28.48 12.65 -5.50
N THR A 4 -28.89 12.22 -4.30
CA THR A 4 -28.40 11.03 -3.63
C THR A 4 -28.83 9.82 -4.45
N ILE A 5 -27.86 9.00 -4.88
CA ILE A 5 -28.13 7.68 -5.45
C ILE A 5 -28.34 6.75 -4.27
N GLY A 6 -29.51 6.88 -3.64
CA GLY A 6 -30.08 5.79 -2.87
C GLY A 6 -30.80 4.90 -3.86
N ASP A 7 -30.25 3.74 -4.20
CA ASP A 7 -31.02 2.74 -4.93
C ASP A 7 -30.88 1.35 -4.32
N ALA A 8 -32.06 0.77 -4.09
CA ALA A 8 -32.42 -0.56 -3.57
C ALA A 8 -32.29 -0.91 -2.06
N THR A 9 -31.48 -0.25 -1.23
CA THR A 9 -31.37 -0.61 0.22
C THR A 9 -31.70 0.51 1.20
N GLY A 10 -31.89 1.75 0.73
CA GLY A 10 -32.17 2.91 1.59
C GLY A 10 -31.00 3.31 2.51
N ILE A 11 -29.80 2.77 2.27
CA ILE A 11 -28.60 3.12 3.03
C ILE A 11 -27.88 4.22 2.23
N ASP A 12 -27.71 5.40 2.84
CA ASP A 12 -26.84 6.44 2.29
C ASP A 12 -25.38 5.97 2.45
N PHE A 13 -24.63 5.90 1.35
CA PHE A 13 -23.24 5.48 1.38
C PHE A 13 -22.36 6.45 2.19
N ALA A 14 -22.81 7.70 2.36
CA ALA A 14 -22.17 8.69 3.21
C ALA A 14 -22.14 8.27 4.70
N ASP A 15 -23.10 7.46 5.13
CA ASP A 15 -23.23 7.04 6.54
C ASP A 15 -22.48 5.73 6.84
N ILE A 16 -21.94 5.06 5.83
CA ILE A 16 -21.18 3.81 6.03
C ILE A 16 -19.72 4.15 6.33
N ALA A 17 -19.30 3.90 7.56
CA ALA A 17 -17.92 3.97 8.01
C ALA A 17 -17.49 2.65 8.66
N GLY A 18 -16.19 2.37 8.60
CA GLY A 18 -15.62 1.17 9.21
C GLY A 18 -14.14 1.01 8.91
N TYR A 19 -13.59 -0.15 9.25
CA TYR A 19 -12.19 -0.46 8.97
C TYR A 19 -12.02 -0.95 7.52
N GLN A 20 -11.53 -0.08 6.65
CA GLN A 20 -11.12 -0.43 5.29
C GLN A 20 -9.88 -1.33 5.33
N ILE A 21 -9.89 -2.41 4.56
CA ILE A 21 -8.74 -3.31 4.42
C ILE A 21 -7.67 -2.66 3.55
N THR A 22 -6.46 -2.47 4.08
CA THR A 22 -5.35 -1.84 3.33
C THR A 22 -4.38 -2.83 2.71
N HIS A 23 -4.20 -3.99 3.34
CA HIS A 23 -3.40 -5.09 2.82
C HIS A 23 -3.86 -6.41 3.41
N ILE A 24 -3.55 -7.50 2.72
CA ILE A 24 -3.78 -8.87 3.20
C ILE A 24 -2.50 -9.67 2.96
N VAL A 25 -2.14 -10.48 3.95
CA VAL A 25 -1.06 -11.45 3.89
C VAL A 25 -1.61 -12.77 3.33
N PRO A 26 -1.16 -13.22 2.15
CA PRO A 26 -1.47 -14.53 1.59
C PRO A 26 -1.32 -15.68 2.59
N GLY A 27 -2.32 -16.58 2.59
CA GLY A 27 -2.45 -17.72 3.50
C GLY A 27 -2.89 -17.36 4.93
N SER A 28 -3.05 -16.08 5.25
CA SER A 28 -3.55 -15.62 6.56
C SER A 28 -5.03 -15.93 6.77
N PRO A 29 -5.55 -15.81 8.00
CA PRO A 29 -6.98 -15.88 8.28
C PRO A 29 -7.80 -14.90 7.45
N ALA A 30 -7.33 -13.66 7.29
CA ALA A 30 -8.02 -12.66 6.46
C ALA A 30 -8.14 -13.08 4.99
N ASP A 31 -7.05 -13.61 4.42
CA ASP A 31 -7.03 -14.15 3.04
C ASP A 31 -7.99 -15.33 2.90
N LYS A 32 -7.92 -16.29 3.82
CA LYS A 32 -8.77 -17.48 3.83
C LYS A 32 -10.25 -17.17 3.99
N ALA A 33 -10.58 -16.09 4.71
CA ALA A 33 -11.95 -15.63 4.88
C ALA A 33 -12.49 -14.88 3.65
N GLY A 34 -11.65 -14.54 2.67
CA GLY A 34 -12.08 -13.82 1.47
C GLY A 34 -12.32 -12.33 1.70
N LEU A 35 -11.55 -11.72 2.60
CA LEU A 35 -11.42 -10.26 2.61
C LEU A 35 -10.69 -9.80 1.34
N SER A 36 -11.05 -8.62 0.87
CA SER A 36 -10.51 -7.97 -0.32
C SER A 36 -9.88 -6.66 0.07
N VAL A 37 -8.63 -6.46 -0.36
CA VAL A 37 -7.93 -5.19 -0.20
C VAL A 37 -8.72 -4.06 -0.86
N TYR A 38 -8.71 -2.90 -0.21
CA TYR A 38 -9.30 -1.62 -0.62
C TYR A 38 -10.84 -1.59 -0.72
N PHE A 39 -11.46 -2.63 -1.27
CA PHE A 39 -12.89 -2.67 -1.51
C PHE A 39 -13.72 -2.97 -0.26
N ASP A 40 -13.14 -3.65 0.73
CA ASP A 40 -13.88 -4.10 1.90
C ASP A 40 -13.70 -3.19 3.11
N PHE A 41 -14.82 -2.99 3.79
CA PHE A 41 -14.96 -2.24 5.03
C PHE A 41 -15.58 -3.15 6.07
N ILE A 42 -14.85 -3.43 7.15
CA ILE A 42 -15.42 -4.12 8.32
C ILE A 42 -16.22 -3.10 9.12
N ILE A 43 -17.53 -3.31 9.18
CA ILE A 43 -18.48 -2.38 9.83
C ILE A 43 -19.08 -2.95 11.12
N GLU A 44 -18.92 -4.26 11.37
CA GLU A 44 -19.42 -4.95 12.57
C GLU A 44 -18.54 -6.15 12.93
N LEU A 45 -18.36 -6.40 14.23
CA LEU A 45 -17.62 -7.54 14.81
C LEU A 45 -18.49 -8.20 15.90
N ASP A 46 -18.90 -9.47 15.70
CA ASP A 46 -19.83 -10.22 16.56
C ASP A 46 -21.00 -9.35 17.08
N ASP A 47 -21.76 -8.78 16.13
CA ASP A 47 -22.92 -7.90 16.38
C ASP A 47 -22.60 -6.54 17.01
N ILE A 48 -21.31 -6.20 17.20
CA ILE A 48 -20.87 -4.88 17.66
C ILE A 48 -20.57 -4.01 16.44
N SER A 49 -21.39 -2.98 16.21
CA SER A 49 -21.13 -1.99 15.17
C SER A 49 -19.83 -1.24 15.46
N VAL A 50 -18.96 -1.19 14.46
CA VAL A 50 -17.70 -0.46 14.52
C VAL A 50 -17.97 1.01 14.23
N GLN A 51 -17.87 1.84 15.27
CA GLN A 51 -17.99 3.31 15.19
C GLN A 51 -16.74 4.01 15.76
N VAL A 52 -15.76 3.22 16.18
CA VAL A 52 -14.57 3.66 16.91
C VAL A 52 -13.43 3.78 15.89
N GLU A 53 -12.93 4.99 15.68
CA GLU A 53 -11.90 5.25 14.67
C GLU A 53 -10.54 4.69 15.07
N GLU A 54 -10.29 4.58 16.38
CA GLU A 54 -9.02 4.12 16.90
C GLU A 54 -8.74 2.67 16.49
N ARG A 55 -7.69 2.50 15.67
CA ARG A 55 -7.16 1.17 15.27
C ARG A 55 -6.95 0.23 16.45
N GLN A 56 -6.62 0.76 17.64
CA GLN A 56 -6.38 -0.03 18.84
C GLN A 56 -7.61 -0.85 19.26
N PHE A 57 -8.82 -0.33 19.06
CA PHE A 57 -10.05 -1.07 19.39
C PHE A 57 -10.12 -2.39 18.63
N PHE A 58 -9.89 -2.36 17.30
CA PHE A 58 -9.84 -3.56 16.48
C PHE A 58 -8.73 -4.52 16.91
N LEU A 59 -7.53 -4.01 17.15
CA LEU A 59 -6.38 -4.83 17.55
C LEU A 59 -6.63 -5.52 18.90
N ASP A 60 -7.19 -4.82 19.86
CA ASP A 60 -7.56 -5.36 21.17
C ASP A 60 -8.65 -6.42 21.05
N TYR A 61 -9.66 -6.16 20.22
CA TYR A 61 -10.74 -7.10 19.96
C TYR A 61 -10.22 -8.40 19.36
N VAL A 62 -9.45 -8.32 18.27
CA VAL A 62 -8.83 -9.47 17.61
C VAL A 62 -7.90 -10.23 18.57
N SER A 63 -7.17 -9.51 19.43
CA SER A 63 -6.28 -10.12 20.42
C SER A 63 -7.03 -10.88 21.51
N LYS A 64 -8.19 -10.39 21.94
CA LYS A 64 -9.07 -11.06 22.91
C LYS A 64 -9.76 -12.28 22.32
N SER A 65 -10.11 -12.23 21.04
CA SER A 65 -10.78 -13.32 20.30
C SER A 65 -9.78 -14.26 19.61
N LEU A 66 -8.58 -14.41 20.17
CA LEU A 66 -7.57 -15.32 19.63
C LEU A 66 -8.09 -16.76 19.60
N GLU A 67 -7.88 -17.45 18.47
CA GLU A 67 -8.34 -18.83 18.23
C GLU A 67 -9.87 -19.02 18.32
N GLN A 68 -10.63 -17.91 18.37
CA GLN A 68 -12.09 -17.92 18.35
C GLN A 68 -12.60 -17.31 17.05
N SER A 69 -13.69 -17.86 16.53
CA SER A 69 -14.30 -17.37 15.31
C SER A 69 -15.00 -16.03 15.58
N ILE A 70 -14.60 -15.01 14.85
CA ILE A 70 -15.22 -13.68 14.82
C ILE A 70 -16.12 -13.60 13.58
N ARG A 71 -17.39 -13.28 13.78
CA ARG A 71 -18.33 -12.92 12.72
C ARG A 71 -18.13 -11.46 12.35
N MET A 72 -17.86 -11.21 11.08
CA MET A 72 -17.64 -9.88 10.55
C MET A 72 -18.72 -9.54 9.55
N LYS A 73 -19.34 -8.36 9.71
CA LYS A 73 -20.16 -7.77 8.66
C LYS A 73 -19.28 -6.84 7.84
N VAL A 74 -19.22 -7.10 6.54
CA VAL A 74 -18.32 -6.42 5.61
C VAL A 74 -19.14 -5.79 4.49
N PHE A 75 -18.96 -4.49 4.31
CA PHE A 75 -19.47 -3.79 3.14
C PHE A 75 -18.39 -3.78 2.04
N SER A 76 -18.75 -4.16 0.82
CA SER A 76 -17.83 -4.13 -0.32
C SER A 76 -18.23 -3.06 -1.33
N THR A 77 -17.34 -2.10 -1.58
CA THR A 77 -17.55 -1.04 -2.58
C THR A 77 -17.52 -1.57 -4.02
N LYS A 78 -16.89 -2.74 -4.23
CA LYS A 78 -16.82 -3.40 -5.53
C LYS A 78 -18.15 -3.99 -5.99
N THR A 79 -18.92 -4.56 -5.06
CA THR A 79 -20.24 -5.15 -5.36
C THR A 79 -21.39 -4.27 -4.89
N MET A 80 -21.11 -3.26 -4.06
CA MET A 80 -22.10 -2.46 -3.32
C MET A 80 -23.05 -3.33 -2.49
N THR A 81 -22.50 -4.37 -1.87
CA THR A 81 -23.27 -5.30 -1.03
C THR A 81 -22.63 -5.50 0.32
N LEU A 82 -23.46 -5.84 1.29
CA LEU A 82 -23.08 -6.24 2.63
C LEU A 82 -23.07 -7.76 2.72
N ARG A 83 -22.00 -8.33 3.29
CA ARG A 83 -21.83 -9.77 3.46
C ARG A 83 -21.30 -10.11 4.84
N GLU A 84 -21.63 -11.30 5.31
CA GLU A 84 -21.06 -11.83 6.54
C GLU A 84 -19.90 -12.77 6.22
N LEU A 85 -18.79 -12.59 6.93
CA LEU A 85 -17.62 -13.45 6.89
C LEU A 85 -17.32 -13.97 8.30
N ILE A 86 -16.66 -15.13 8.38
CA ILE A 86 -16.16 -15.65 9.64
C ILE A 86 -14.64 -15.73 9.53
N VAL A 87 -13.94 -15.12 10.48
CA VAL A 87 -12.48 -15.18 10.55
C VAL A 87 -12.05 -15.69 11.91
N THR A 88 -11.06 -16.58 11.94
CA THR A 88 -10.49 -17.07 13.20
C THR A 88 -9.05 -16.57 13.31
N PRO A 89 -8.76 -15.58 14.17
CA PRO A 89 -7.41 -15.09 14.38
C PRO A 89 -6.49 -16.21 14.87
N SER A 90 -5.24 -16.24 14.40
CA SER A 90 -4.28 -17.30 14.72
C SER A 90 -2.87 -16.74 14.94
N LYS A 91 -2.15 -17.30 15.92
CA LYS A 91 -0.72 -17.03 16.13
C LYS A 91 0.20 -17.78 15.16
N GLN A 92 -0.31 -18.80 14.47
CA GLN A 92 0.50 -19.67 13.60
C GLN A 92 0.85 -19.05 12.24
N ASN A 93 0.51 -17.78 12.01
CA ASN A 93 0.73 -17.08 10.74
C ASN A 93 2.16 -16.57 10.53
N GLY A 94 3.18 -17.26 11.06
CA GLY A 94 4.58 -16.91 10.84
C GLY A 94 4.98 -15.50 11.31
N GLY A 95 4.36 -14.98 12.37
CA GLY A 95 4.72 -13.70 12.99
C GLY A 95 4.11 -12.43 12.38
N LYS A 96 3.32 -12.53 11.30
CA LYS A 96 2.76 -11.36 10.58
C LYS A 96 1.41 -10.86 11.14
N GLY A 97 1.20 -11.00 12.45
CA GLY A 97 -0.05 -10.63 13.13
C GLY A 97 -1.11 -11.73 13.19
N LEU A 98 -2.16 -11.49 13.98
CA LEU A 98 -3.18 -12.50 14.31
C LEU A 98 -4.15 -12.77 13.15
N MET A 99 -4.48 -11.73 12.37
CA MET A 99 -5.39 -11.81 11.23
C MET A 99 -4.67 -11.77 9.88
N GLY A 100 -3.46 -11.18 9.85
CA GLY A 100 -2.68 -10.99 8.62
C GLY A 100 -3.30 -9.97 7.66
N CYS A 101 -3.89 -8.89 8.17
CA CYS A 101 -4.38 -7.78 7.35
C CYS A 101 -4.09 -6.43 8.00
N GLY A 102 -3.94 -5.40 7.16
CA GLY A 102 -3.90 -4.00 7.57
C GLY A 102 -5.29 -3.39 7.50
N ILE A 103 -5.54 -2.45 8.41
CA ILE A 103 -6.79 -1.71 8.48
C ILE A 103 -6.55 -0.21 8.62
N ARG A 104 -7.49 0.58 8.10
CA ARG A 104 -7.63 2.02 8.33
C ARG A 104 -9.10 2.34 8.54
N TYR A 105 -9.44 3.15 9.53
CA TYR A 105 -10.82 3.61 9.67
C TYR A 105 -11.14 4.66 8.60
N GLU A 106 -12.24 4.50 7.88
CA GLU A 106 -12.56 5.31 6.72
C GLU A 106 -14.06 5.28 6.42
N THR A 107 -14.57 6.32 5.75
CA THR A 107 -15.93 6.30 5.19
C THR A 107 -15.92 5.74 3.77
N VAL A 108 -16.97 5.01 3.40
CA VAL A 108 -17.13 4.47 2.04
C VAL A 108 -17.10 5.59 1.00
N GLN A 109 -17.77 6.71 1.29
CA GLN A 109 -17.82 7.87 0.40
C GLN A 109 -16.41 8.42 0.14
N ASN A 110 -15.61 8.64 1.18
CA ASN A 110 -14.27 9.20 1.03
C ASN A 110 -13.35 8.27 0.22
N ALA A 111 -13.42 6.96 0.44
CA ALA A 111 -12.63 6.02 -0.35
C ALA A 111 -12.99 6.04 -1.85
N ILE A 112 -14.27 6.18 -2.18
CA ILE A 112 -14.74 6.28 -3.56
C ILE A 112 -14.32 7.62 -4.18
N GLU A 113 -14.47 8.72 -3.44
CA GLU A 113 -14.14 10.07 -3.90
C GLU A 113 -12.64 10.28 -4.09
N ASN A 114 -11.78 9.55 -3.40
CA ASN A 114 -10.33 9.70 -3.51
C ASN A 114 -9.68 8.68 -4.46
N THR A 115 -10.37 8.35 -5.55
CA THR A 115 -9.86 7.51 -6.66
C THR A 115 -9.72 8.32 -7.95
N TRP A 116 -8.60 8.20 -8.65
CA TRP A 116 -8.35 8.93 -9.90
C TRP A 116 -8.27 7.99 -11.10
N HIS A 117 -9.15 8.17 -12.07
CA HIS A 117 -9.13 7.39 -13.30
C HIS A 117 -8.08 7.97 -14.27
N VAL A 118 -7.17 7.12 -14.75
CA VAL A 118 -6.20 7.48 -15.79
C VAL A 118 -6.91 7.50 -17.13
N LEU A 119 -7.09 8.68 -17.73
CA LEU A 119 -7.79 8.83 -19.01
C LEU A 119 -6.86 8.61 -20.19
N SER A 120 -5.69 9.23 -20.15
CA SER A 120 -4.71 9.20 -21.22
C SER A 120 -3.29 9.16 -20.65
N VAL A 121 -2.37 8.61 -21.44
CA VAL A 121 -0.93 8.59 -21.11
C VAL A 121 -0.19 9.09 -22.34
N ALA A 122 0.62 10.13 -22.18
CA ALA A 122 1.35 10.74 -23.28
C ALA A 122 2.56 9.87 -23.70
N SER A 123 2.81 9.77 -25.01
CA SER A 123 3.95 9.01 -25.52
C SER A 123 5.30 9.59 -25.10
N GLY A 124 6.23 8.73 -24.69
CA GLY A 124 7.54 9.07 -24.16
C GLY A 124 7.53 9.64 -22.74
N SER A 125 6.36 9.77 -22.10
CA SER A 125 6.21 10.34 -20.77
C SER A 125 6.77 9.46 -19.65
N PRO A 126 7.06 10.03 -18.47
CA PRO A 126 7.35 9.27 -17.25
C PRO A 126 6.32 8.15 -16.98
N ALA A 127 5.03 8.45 -17.13
CA ALA A 127 3.96 7.49 -16.87
C ALA A 127 3.93 6.33 -17.87
N GLU A 128 4.19 6.59 -19.16
CA GLU A 128 4.28 5.51 -20.17
C GLU A 128 5.43 4.56 -19.83
N LYS A 129 6.60 5.12 -19.47
CA LYS A 129 7.77 4.34 -19.06
C LYS A 129 7.52 3.52 -17.78
N ALA A 130 6.70 4.05 -16.87
CA ALA A 130 6.27 3.36 -15.66
C ALA A 130 5.16 2.31 -15.90
N GLY A 131 4.62 2.21 -17.13
CA GLY A 131 3.61 1.21 -17.50
C GLY A 131 2.19 1.54 -17.05
N LEU A 132 1.85 2.82 -16.90
CA LEU A 132 0.46 3.24 -16.71
C LEU A 132 -0.37 2.97 -17.98
N GLN A 133 -1.61 2.55 -17.78
CA GLN A 133 -2.54 2.16 -18.83
C GLN A 133 -3.74 3.10 -18.83
N ALA A 134 -3.88 3.83 -19.94
CA ALA A 134 -5.03 4.68 -20.20
C ALA A 134 -6.36 3.89 -20.13
N SER A 135 -7.40 4.52 -19.59
CA SER A 135 -8.77 4.03 -19.44
C SER A 135 -8.95 2.75 -18.60
N SER A 136 -7.87 2.18 -18.07
CA SER A 136 -7.89 0.90 -17.35
C SER A 136 -7.39 1.03 -15.91
N ASP A 137 -6.51 2.01 -15.66
CA ASP A 137 -5.93 2.23 -14.35
C ASP A 137 -6.65 3.27 -13.53
N PHE A 138 -6.74 2.98 -12.23
CA PHE A 138 -7.24 3.87 -11.22
C PHE A 138 -6.15 4.08 -10.15
N ILE A 139 -5.72 5.31 -9.94
CA ILE A 139 -4.78 5.69 -8.88
C ILE A 139 -5.58 5.82 -7.59
N ILE A 140 -5.23 5.02 -6.59
CA ILE A 140 -5.89 5.01 -5.28
C ILE A 140 -4.98 5.54 -4.16
N GLY A 141 -3.70 5.73 -4.44
CA GLY A 141 -2.71 6.17 -3.46
C GLY A 141 -1.31 6.30 -4.04
N CYS A 142 -0.35 6.64 -3.19
CA CYS A 142 1.07 6.69 -3.49
C CYS A 142 1.94 6.42 -2.26
N ASP A 143 3.17 5.97 -2.48
CA ASP A 143 4.20 5.75 -1.45
C ASP A 143 3.68 5.01 -0.21
N GLN A 144 2.93 3.93 -0.46
CA GLN A 144 2.34 3.07 0.58
C GLN A 144 1.14 3.66 1.34
N VAL A 145 0.69 4.86 0.95
CA VAL A 145 -0.45 5.57 1.54
C VAL A 145 -1.61 5.64 0.53
N ILE A 146 -2.81 5.27 0.97
CA ILE A 146 -4.05 5.45 0.21
C ILE A 146 -4.55 6.88 0.44
N PHE A 147 -5.14 7.51 -0.57
CA PHE A 147 -5.60 8.89 -0.45
C PHE A 147 -6.77 9.06 0.53
N GLU A 148 -6.65 10.06 1.40
CA GLU A 148 -7.64 10.49 2.39
C GLU A 148 -8.34 11.80 1.98
N HIS A 149 -7.73 12.61 1.10
CA HIS A 149 -8.31 13.86 0.62
C HIS A 149 -8.10 14.04 -0.89
N SER A 150 -9.04 14.75 -1.52
CA SER A 150 -9.11 14.95 -2.98
C SER A 150 -8.02 15.85 -3.57
N ASN A 151 -7.17 16.48 -2.78
CA ASN A 151 -6.02 17.26 -3.23
C ASN A 151 -4.67 16.57 -2.98
N GLN A 152 -4.64 15.44 -2.27
CA GLN A 152 -3.37 14.83 -1.82
C GLN A 152 -2.44 14.45 -2.97
N LEU A 153 -2.96 13.90 -4.06
CA LEU A 153 -2.14 13.56 -5.22
C LEU A 153 -1.42 14.81 -5.76
N GLN A 154 -2.12 15.93 -5.87
CA GLN A 154 -1.55 17.17 -6.37
C GLN A 154 -0.55 17.78 -5.37
N ASP A 155 -0.87 17.74 -4.08
CA ASP A 155 0.01 18.24 -3.03
C ASP A 155 1.33 17.46 -2.98
N ILE A 156 1.27 16.14 -3.14
CA ILE A 156 2.44 15.26 -3.18
C ILE A 156 3.28 15.55 -4.44
N LEU A 157 2.65 15.65 -5.62
CA LEU A 157 3.36 16.04 -6.84
C LEU A 157 3.99 17.43 -6.77
N ASN A 158 3.44 18.34 -5.96
CA ASN A 158 4.03 19.65 -5.73
C ASN A 158 5.26 19.62 -4.82
N GLN A 159 5.42 18.57 -4.00
CA GLN A 159 6.52 18.41 -3.06
C GLN A 159 7.62 17.46 -3.56
N VAL A 160 7.26 16.49 -4.38
CA VAL A 160 8.17 15.50 -4.94
C VAL A 160 8.77 16.02 -6.25
N ASP A 161 10.09 16.05 -6.32
CA ASP A 161 10.82 16.45 -7.53
C ASP A 161 11.37 15.25 -8.31
N ASP A 162 11.78 14.17 -7.64
CA ASP A 162 12.53 13.08 -8.29
C ASP A 162 11.66 11.93 -8.78
N ALA A 163 10.90 11.27 -7.90
CA ALA A 163 10.11 10.11 -8.26
C ALA A 163 9.00 9.82 -7.24
N ILE A 164 7.93 9.17 -7.71
CA ILE A 164 6.77 8.78 -6.90
C ILE A 164 6.38 7.33 -7.20
N THR A 165 5.98 6.57 -6.18
CA THR A 165 5.42 5.22 -6.38
C THR A 165 3.91 5.27 -6.29
N LEU A 166 3.21 5.13 -7.41
CA LEU A 166 1.74 5.09 -7.43
C LEU A 166 1.20 3.71 -7.06
N ILE A 167 0.06 3.70 -6.37
CA ILE A 167 -0.74 2.50 -6.11
C ILE A 167 -1.91 2.51 -7.07
N LEU A 168 -1.93 1.53 -7.98
CA LEU A 168 -2.89 1.43 -9.08
C LEU A 168 -3.79 0.23 -8.89
N TYR A 169 -5.09 0.41 -9.12
CA TYR A 169 -6.02 -0.67 -9.41
C TYR A 169 -6.20 -0.78 -10.94
N ASN A 170 -5.95 -1.95 -11.51
CA ASN A 170 -6.21 -2.22 -12.92
C ASN A 170 -7.56 -2.91 -13.07
N LEU A 171 -8.44 -2.31 -13.87
CA LEU A 171 -9.80 -2.81 -14.05
C LEU A 171 -9.86 -4.15 -14.82
N PRO A 172 -9.18 -4.33 -15.97
CA PRO A 172 -9.21 -5.61 -16.70
C PRO A 172 -8.65 -6.80 -15.93
N SER A 173 -7.53 -6.62 -15.22
CA SER A 173 -6.90 -7.72 -14.47
C SER A 173 -7.47 -7.89 -13.07
N ASP A 174 -8.23 -6.91 -12.55
CA ASP A 174 -8.80 -6.92 -11.21
C ASP A 174 -7.74 -7.08 -10.12
N THR A 175 -6.61 -6.37 -10.28
CA THR A 175 -5.47 -6.45 -9.38
C THR A 175 -4.90 -5.08 -9.03
N PHE A 176 -4.35 -4.97 -7.82
CA PHE A 176 -3.53 -3.83 -7.43
C PHE A 176 -2.08 -4.03 -7.90
N ARG A 177 -1.42 -2.95 -8.32
CA ARG A 177 0.01 -2.93 -8.64
C ARG A 177 0.64 -1.60 -8.28
N TYR A 178 1.96 -1.62 -8.16
CA TYR A 178 2.77 -0.42 -7.95
C TYR A 178 3.41 0.01 -9.25
N ALA A 179 3.43 1.32 -9.51
CA ALA A 179 4.16 1.91 -10.62
C ALA A 179 5.12 2.97 -10.09
N TYR A 180 6.42 2.72 -10.26
CA TYR A 180 7.45 3.70 -9.97
C TYR A 180 7.57 4.67 -11.14
N VAL A 181 7.27 5.94 -10.88
CA VAL A 181 7.31 7.00 -11.89
C VAL A 181 8.48 7.93 -11.60
N ASP A 182 9.50 7.86 -12.46
CA ASP A 182 10.64 8.78 -12.44
C ASP A 182 10.24 10.11 -13.08
N LEU A 183 10.06 11.13 -12.23
CA LEU A 183 9.63 12.47 -12.60
C LEU A 183 10.78 13.29 -13.20
N GLY A 184 12.04 12.90 -12.96
CA GLY A 184 13.22 13.55 -13.54
C GLY A 184 13.30 15.05 -13.24
N GLY A 185 12.88 15.49 -12.05
CA GLY A 185 12.81 16.91 -11.66
C GLY A 185 11.60 17.66 -12.23
N THR A 186 10.73 16.99 -12.99
CA THR A 186 9.53 17.59 -13.56
C THR A 186 8.31 17.26 -12.70
N LYS A 187 7.52 18.26 -12.30
CA LYS A 187 6.29 18.04 -11.50
C LYS A 187 5.10 17.51 -12.34
N SER A 188 5.39 16.71 -13.37
CA SER A 188 4.42 16.19 -14.32
C SER A 188 4.76 14.78 -14.76
N MET A 189 3.76 13.91 -14.74
CA MET A 189 3.89 12.51 -15.17
C MET A 189 3.52 12.29 -16.64
N GLY A 190 2.85 13.27 -17.27
CA GLY A 190 2.32 13.14 -18.64
C GLY A 190 1.06 12.26 -18.73
N ILE A 191 0.15 12.39 -17.77
CA ILE A 191 -1.16 11.71 -17.76
C ILE A 191 -2.29 12.72 -17.67
N ASP A 192 -3.41 12.41 -18.31
CA ASP A 192 -4.69 13.03 -18.00
C ASP A 192 -5.41 12.14 -16.98
N ILE A 193 -5.89 12.74 -15.90
CA ILE A 193 -6.67 12.05 -14.87
C ILE A 193 -8.02 12.73 -14.70
N ALA A 194 -9.00 11.96 -14.26
CA ALA A 194 -10.27 12.51 -13.82
C ALA A 194 -10.79 11.81 -12.58
N ASN A 195 -11.65 12.53 -11.88
CA ASN A 195 -12.32 12.10 -10.65
C ASN A 195 -13.81 12.45 -10.74
N GLY A 196 -14.61 11.82 -9.89
CA GLY A 196 -16.04 12.07 -9.77
C GLY A 196 -16.87 10.93 -10.33
N TYR A 197 -18.20 11.15 -10.37
CA TYR A 197 -19.19 10.08 -10.58
C TYR A 197 -18.94 9.17 -11.79
N LEU A 198 -18.47 9.71 -12.92
CA LEU A 198 -18.21 8.95 -14.15
C LEU A 198 -16.83 8.27 -14.19
N HIS A 199 -16.01 8.50 -13.18
CA HIS A 199 -14.61 8.10 -13.11
C HIS A 199 -14.32 7.27 -11.85
N GLN A 200 -15.33 6.57 -11.36
CA GLN A 200 -15.22 5.61 -10.25
C GLN A 200 -14.90 4.21 -10.78
N ILE A 201 -14.29 3.38 -9.93
CA ILE A 201 -14.12 1.95 -10.22
C ILE A 201 -15.52 1.33 -10.43
N PRO A 202 -15.78 0.68 -11.57
CA PRO A 202 -17.09 0.12 -11.85
C PRO A 202 -17.55 -0.91 -10.81
N VAL A 203 -18.82 -0.82 -10.43
CA VAL A 203 -19.46 -1.79 -9.54
C VAL A 203 -19.76 -3.08 -10.31
N ASN A 204 -19.20 -4.19 -9.87
CA ASN A 204 -19.54 -5.52 -10.39
C ASN A 204 -20.65 -6.15 -9.54
N LYS A 205 -21.91 -5.87 -9.89
CA LYS A 205 -23.08 -6.45 -9.20
C LYS A 205 -23.26 -7.97 -9.44
N GLN A 206 -22.48 -8.57 -10.34
CA GLN A 206 -22.55 -10.00 -10.67
C GLN A 206 -21.47 -10.85 -9.98
N ALA A 207 -20.54 -10.23 -9.25
CA ALA A 207 -19.60 -10.97 -8.41
C ALA A 207 -20.33 -11.49 -7.16
N SER A 208 -21.05 -12.61 -7.29
CA SER A 208 -21.31 -13.49 -6.16
C SER A 208 -19.98 -13.80 -5.44
N PRO A 209 -19.96 -13.97 -4.09
CA PRO A 209 -18.72 -14.26 -3.37
C PRO A 209 -18.04 -15.43 -4.08
N ILE A 210 -16.87 -15.18 -4.65
CA ILE A 210 -16.17 -16.16 -5.47
C ILE A 210 -15.82 -17.33 -4.55
N THR A 211 -16.62 -18.39 -4.64
CA THR A 211 -16.14 -19.74 -4.40
C THR A 211 -15.04 -19.95 -5.43
N ARG A 212 -13.78 -19.98 -5.01
CA ARG A 212 -12.72 -20.60 -5.82
C ARG A 212 -13.10 -22.07 -5.99
N MET A 213 -13.89 -22.39 -7.01
CA MET A 213 -14.05 -23.77 -7.46
C MET A 213 -12.75 -24.15 -8.17
N ILE A 214 -11.91 -24.90 -7.46
CA ILE A 214 -10.83 -25.66 -8.08
C ILE A 214 -11.48 -26.59 -9.09
N ASN A 215 -11.01 -26.57 -10.34
CA ASN A 215 -11.46 -27.48 -11.40
C ASN A 215 -11.15 -28.94 -10.99
N PRO A 216 -12.15 -29.83 -10.81
CA PRO A 216 -11.91 -31.22 -10.42
C PRO A 216 -11.25 -32.07 -11.52
N ASN A 217 -11.03 -31.53 -12.72
CA ASN A 217 -10.44 -32.24 -13.86
C ASN A 217 -9.06 -31.70 -14.31
N ALA A 218 -8.40 -30.86 -13.52
CA ALA A 218 -6.98 -30.59 -13.75
C ALA A 218 -6.15 -31.79 -13.28
N ALA A 219 -5.39 -32.41 -14.19
CA ALA A 219 -4.49 -33.51 -13.88
C ALA A 219 -3.52 -33.13 -12.74
N PRO A 220 -3.10 -34.08 -11.87
CA PRO A 220 -2.21 -33.77 -10.77
C PRO A 220 -0.88 -33.26 -11.35
N LEU A 221 -0.51 -32.03 -11.04
CA LEU A 221 0.88 -31.60 -11.18
C LEU A 221 1.65 -32.31 -10.07
N ASP A 222 2.64 -33.11 -10.46
CA ASP A 222 3.50 -33.85 -9.56
C ASP A 222 4.00 -32.95 -8.42
N VAL A 223 3.72 -33.38 -7.20
CA VAL A 223 4.29 -32.81 -5.98
C VAL A 223 5.78 -33.13 -6.00
N LEU A 224 6.59 -32.20 -6.53
CA LEU A 224 8.03 -32.25 -6.33
C LEU A 224 8.29 -31.85 -4.88
N ASP A 225 8.67 -32.85 -4.10
CA ASP A 225 9.14 -32.77 -2.73
C ASP A 225 10.27 -31.72 -2.61
N THR A 226 9.99 -30.57 -2.00
CA THR A 226 11.02 -29.63 -1.54
C THR A 226 11.04 -29.59 -0.03
N SER A 227 11.70 -30.59 0.54
CA SER A 227 12.35 -30.50 1.84
C SER A 227 13.26 -29.27 1.90
N THR A 228 13.08 -28.47 2.96
CA THR A 228 14.05 -27.54 3.56
C THR A 228 14.68 -26.48 2.63
N HIS A 229 14.03 -25.33 2.54
CA HIS A 229 14.77 -24.06 2.49
C HIS A 229 14.55 -23.32 3.81
N ASP A 230 15.63 -23.30 4.60
CA ASP A 230 15.80 -22.49 5.79
C ASP A 230 15.53 -21.02 5.44
N ILE A 231 14.42 -20.45 5.94
CA ILE A 231 14.07 -19.04 5.74
C ILE A 231 14.56 -18.19 6.92
N SER A 232 15.54 -18.70 7.67
CA SER A 232 16.11 -18.08 8.87
C SER A 232 17.01 -16.86 8.60
N SER A 233 17.09 -16.38 7.34
CA SER A 233 17.97 -15.27 6.93
C SER A 233 17.26 -14.07 6.29
N LEU A 234 15.92 -13.97 6.32
CA LEU A 234 15.25 -12.74 5.85
C LEU A 234 15.30 -11.65 6.94
N PRO A 235 15.80 -10.44 6.64
CA PRO A 235 15.88 -9.35 7.60
C PRO A 235 14.48 -8.89 8.04
N PRO A 236 14.31 -8.43 9.30
CA PRO A 236 13.00 -8.13 9.90
C PRO A 236 12.28 -6.88 9.34
N ASP A 237 12.89 -6.13 8.42
CA ASP A 237 12.37 -4.85 7.92
C ASP A 237 12.05 -4.89 6.42
N ILE A 238 11.10 -5.74 6.01
CA ILE A 238 10.48 -5.62 4.68
C ILE A 238 9.24 -4.72 4.84
N PRO A 239 9.14 -3.57 4.13
CA PRO A 239 7.99 -2.69 4.22
C PRO A 239 6.67 -3.42 3.92
N GLU A 240 5.64 -3.15 4.73
CA GLU A 240 4.32 -3.80 4.85
C GLU A 240 3.54 -4.08 3.54
N LEU A 241 3.93 -3.45 2.43
CA LEU A 241 3.26 -3.53 1.14
C LEU A 241 4.09 -4.17 0.00
N LEU A 242 5.34 -4.59 0.28
CA LEU A 242 6.12 -5.41 -0.66
C LEU A 242 5.53 -6.83 -0.87
N TYR A 243 4.48 -7.20 -0.12
CA TYR A 243 3.82 -8.49 -0.30
C TYR A 243 3.10 -8.58 -1.65
N VAL A 244 2.53 -7.48 -2.16
CA VAL A 244 1.73 -7.51 -3.40
C VAL A 244 2.61 -7.76 -4.63
N SER A 245 3.87 -7.30 -4.64
CA SER A 245 4.80 -7.59 -5.75
C SER A 245 5.23 -9.06 -5.78
N ALA A 246 5.26 -9.75 -4.62
CA ALA A 246 5.57 -11.17 -4.54
C ALA A 246 4.46 -12.08 -5.09
N LEU A 247 3.25 -11.54 -5.29
CA LEU A 247 2.11 -12.24 -5.90
C LEU A 247 2.11 -12.21 -7.43
N VAL A 248 3.03 -11.46 -8.06
CA VAL A 248 3.22 -11.42 -9.51
C VAL A 248 4.57 -12.06 -9.85
N LYS A 249 4.67 -13.38 -9.70
CA LYS A 249 5.75 -14.16 -10.33
C LYS A 249 5.15 -15.11 -11.34
N ASP A 250 5.02 -14.59 -12.56
CA ASP A 250 5.29 -15.33 -13.79
C ASP A 250 5.75 -14.33 -14.86
N VAL A 251 6.98 -13.84 -14.71
CA VAL A 251 7.77 -13.34 -15.85
C VAL A 251 9.20 -13.84 -15.68
N SER A 252 9.68 -14.54 -16.72
CA SER A 252 10.99 -15.18 -16.77
C SER A 252 12.15 -14.18 -16.61
N PRO A 253 13.21 -14.53 -15.86
CA PRO A 253 14.35 -13.65 -15.64
C PRO A 253 15.32 -13.77 -16.82
N SER A 254 15.15 -12.92 -17.82
CA SER A 254 16.20 -12.67 -18.80
C SER A 254 16.24 -11.17 -19.08
N GLN A 255 17.24 -10.55 -18.46
CA GLN A 255 17.76 -9.17 -18.60
C GLN A 255 17.65 -8.31 -17.34
N LEU A 256 18.51 -8.64 -16.36
CA LEU A 256 19.08 -7.65 -15.46
C LEU A 256 20.56 -7.47 -15.86
N PRO A 257 21.08 -6.24 -16.01
CA PRO A 257 22.50 -6.02 -16.18
C PRO A 257 23.23 -6.36 -14.86
N MET A 258 24.31 -7.11 -15.03
CA MET A 258 25.19 -7.66 -14.00
C MET A 258 25.92 -6.53 -13.28
N PHE A 259 25.70 -6.38 -11.97
CA PHE A 259 26.57 -5.60 -11.08
C PHE A 259 27.30 -6.58 -10.17
N ASP A 260 28.53 -6.93 -10.57
CA ASP A 260 29.52 -7.55 -9.68
C ASP A 260 30.47 -6.46 -9.15
N ASP A 261 31.01 -6.76 -7.97
CA ASP A 261 32.08 -6.08 -7.24
C ASP A 261 31.73 -4.76 -6.54
N LEU A 262 31.50 -4.85 -5.23
CA LEU A 262 32.48 -4.40 -4.23
C LEU A 262 31.98 -4.62 -2.80
N LEU A 263 32.50 -5.65 -2.13
CA LEU A 263 32.61 -5.75 -0.67
C LEU A 263 33.68 -6.83 -0.41
N THR A 264 34.96 -6.49 -0.22
CA THR A 264 35.59 -6.15 1.08
C THR A 264 37.12 -6.46 0.95
N PRO A 265 37.97 -6.43 2.01
CA PRO A 265 38.32 -5.35 2.95
C PRO A 265 39.87 -5.22 3.09
N LYS A 266 40.44 -4.08 3.50
CA LYS A 266 41.80 -4.10 4.11
C LYS A 266 42.00 -3.13 5.28
N LYS A 267 42.53 -3.72 6.36
CA LYS A 267 43.03 -3.12 7.61
C LYS A 267 44.31 -2.29 7.41
N ASN A 268 44.47 -1.29 8.30
CA ASN A 268 45.68 -0.63 8.81
C ASN A 268 47.06 -1.16 8.39
N VAL A 269 47.98 -0.24 8.01
CA VAL A 269 49.40 -0.16 8.47
C VAL A 269 49.91 1.30 8.43
N GLN A 270 50.80 1.62 9.38
CA GLN A 270 51.41 2.89 9.78
C GLN A 270 52.48 3.51 8.84
N ARG A 271 52.70 4.83 9.06
CA ARG A 271 53.97 5.63 9.10
C ARG A 271 54.88 5.70 7.86
N THR A 272 55.17 6.95 7.42
CA THR A 272 56.46 7.70 7.47
C THR A 272 56.29 9.04 6.73
N SER A 273 56.43 10.21 7.39
CA SER A 273 57.65 11.07 7.47
C SER A 273 58.03 11.81 6.17
N SER A 274 57.83 13.14 6.10
CA SER A 274 58.89 14.16 5.84
C SER A 274 58.34 15.57 5.52
N ASN A 275 58.62 16.52 6.43
CA ASN A 275 59.06 17.92 6.29
C ASN A 275 58.81 18.75 5.01
N ASN A 276 58.26 19.97 5.16
CA ASN A 276 59.01 21.26 5.21
C ASN A 276 58.01 22.42 5.44
N GLU A 277 58.16 23.23 6.50
CA GLU A 277 58.68 24.64 6.50
C GLU A 277 57.65 25.68 5.99
N PHE A 278 57.46 26.91 6.50
CA PHE A 278 57.78 27.67 7.73
C PHE A 278 57.18 29.09 7.50
N SER A 279 56.54 29.72 8.51
CA SER A 279 56.37 31.18 8.76
C SER A 279 55.05 31.44 9.52
N ASP A 280 55.01 31.67 10.84
CA ASP A 280 55.32 32.91 11.59
C ASP A 280 54.61 34.15 11.01
N VAL A 281 53.83 35.01 11.71
CA VAL A 281 53.69 35.44 13.12
C VAL A 281 52.39 36.30 13.25
N PRO A 282 51.88 36.62 14.47
CA PRO A 282 50.46 36.86 14.81
C PRO A 282 50.10 38.33 15.05
N LEU A 283 48.81 38.65 15.21
CA LEU A 283 48.38 39.83 15.98
C LEU A 283 47.07 39.58 16.76
N ASP A 284 47.20 39.84 18.06
CA ASP A 284 46.23 39.82 19.14
C ASP A 284 45.76 41.26 19.37
N VAL A 285 44.45 41.54 19.38
CA VAL A 285 43.88 42.76 20.00
C VAL A 285 42.54 42.41 20.63
N LYS A 286 42.56 42.30 21.96
CA LYS A 286 41.42 42.43 22.87
C LYS A 286 40.84 43.84 22.79
N ASN A 287 39.51 43.94 22.87
CA ASN A 287 38.78 44.63 23.96
C ASN A 287 37.29 44.65 23.59
N ASP A 288 36.42 43.96 24.32
CA ASP A 288 35.89 44.28 25.65
C ASP A 288 34.70 45.27 25.62
N LEU A 289 33.57 44.75 26.13
CA LEU A 289 32.50 45.37 26.92
C LEU A 289 31.15 45.64 26.22
N ILE A 290 30.08 44.87 26.56
CA ILE A 290 29.06 44.96 27.65
C ILE A 290 27.81 45.74 27.18
N GLU A 291 26.63 45.10 27.38
CA GLU A 291 25.33 45.63 27.91
C GLU A 291 24.18 44.96 27.14
N ASP A 292 23.63 43.84 27.62
CA ASP A 292 22.49 43.73 28.58
C ASP A 292 21.26 44.58 28.19
N VAL A 293 20.19 43.96 27.63
CA VAL A 293 18.89 43.63 28.29
C VAL A 293 17.85 44.78 28.16
N PRO A 294 16.51 44.59 28.24
CA PRO A 294 15.55 43.57 27.78
C PRO A 294 14.51 44.21 26.80
N LEU A 295 13.35 43.67 26.38
CA LEU A 295 12.32 42.72 26.83
C LEU A 295 11.64 42.14 25.58
#